data_AF-A0A511FKD5-F1
#
_entry.id   AF-A0A511FKD5-F1
#
_cell.length_a   1.000
_cell.length_b   1.000
_cell.length_c   1.000
_cell.angle_alpha   90.00
_cell.angle_beta   90.00
_cell.angle_gamma   90.00
#
_symmetry.space_group_name_H-M   'P 1'
#
loop_
_entity.id
_entity.type
_entity.pdbx_description
1 polymer ?
#
loop_
_entity_poly.entity_id
_entity_poly.type
_entity_poly.pdbx_seq_one_letter_code
_entity_poly.pdbx_strand_id
1 'polypeptide(L)'
;MTILTMVWALRKAPVPANDPVAHLVLIAYADHANDDGTAAWPSVATVASYARCTPRTVHTKLRLLLEHGLMRPGLRVAGVLDRGGIGLGAVVELVAVDVAGGDDDESGG
;
A
#
# COMPACT_ATOMS: atom_id res chain seq x y z
N MET A 1 4.43 -10.28 -7.29
CA MET A 1 3.04 -10.81 -7.16
C MET A 1 3.07 -12.03 -6.25
N THR A 2 2.92 -11.79 -4.95
CA THR A 2 2.71 -12.84 -3.95
C THR A 2 1.45 -12.55 -3.15
N ILE A 3 0.82 -13.61 -2.66
CA ILE A 3 -0.35 -13.51 -1.79
C ILE A 3 0.01 -13.00 -0.39
N LEU A 4 1.27 -13.15 0.04
CA LEU A 4 1.71 -12.79 1.39
C LEU A 4 1.55 -11.28 1.68
N THR A 5 1.93 -10.44 0.73
CA THR A 5 1.79 -8.98 0.84
C THR A 5 0.32 -8.57 0.98
N MET A 6 -0.55 -9.19 0.20
CA MET A 6 -2.00 -8.95 0.26
C MET A 6 -2.61 -9.45 1.57
N VAL A 7 -2.16 -10.60 2.09
CA VAL A 7 -2.61 -11.16 3.37
C VAL A 7 -2.20 -10.26 4.54
N TRP A 8 -0.97 -9.74 4.55
CA TRP A 8 -0.56 -8.75 5.56
C TRP A 8 -1.45 -7.50 5.50
N ALA A 9 -1.64 -6.96 4.29
CA ALA A 9 -2.48 -5.78 4.09
C ALA A 9 -3.89 -6.01 4.63
N LEU A 10 -4.46 -7.19 4.39
CA LEU A 10 -5.81 -7.53 4.85
C LEU A 10 -5.91 -7.76 6.36
N ARG A 11 -4.95 -8.45 6.98
CA ARG A 11 -5.09 -9.00 8.34
C ARG A 11 -4.31 -8.24 9.42
N LYS A 12 -3.22 -7.57 9.05
CA LYS A 12 -2.24 -7.02 10.02
C LYS A 12 -2.00 -5.52 9.88
N ALA A 13 -2.25 -4.93 8.70
CA ALA A 13 -1.96 -3.52 8.48
C ALA A 13 -2.76 -2.61 9.45
N PRO A 14 -2.10 -1.72 10.21
CA PRO A 14 -2.76 -0.84 11.18
C PRO A 14 -3.37 0.38 10.48
N VAL A 15 -4.30 0.14 9.56
CA VAL A 15 -5.10 1.19 8.91
C VAL A 15 -6.16 1.69 9.90
N PRO A 16 -6.43 3.01 9.97
CA PRO A 16 -7.50 3.55 10.81
C PRO A 16 -8.86 2.87 10.53
N ALA A 17 -9.49 2.31 11.56
CA ALA A 17 -10.72 1.54 11.44
C ALA A 17 -11.92 2.33 10.88
N ASN A 18 -11.89 3.67 11.00
CA ASN A 18 -12.90 4.56 10.46
C ASN A 18 -12.70 4.90 8.97
N ASP A 19 -11.68 4.33 8.30
CA ASP A 19 -11.37 4.62 6.90
C ASP A 19 -11.18 3.33 6.06
N PRO A 20 -12.27 2.58 5.80
CA PRO A 20 -12.19 1.33 5.04
C PRO A 20 -11.68 1.53 3.60
N VAL A 21 -11.85 2.73 3.03
CA VAL A 21 -11.34 3.04 1.68
C VAL A 21 -9.81 3.11 1.68
N ALA A 22 -9.18 3.63 2.74
CA ALA A 22 -7.73 3.60 2.87
C ALA A 22 -7.20 2.15 2.90
N HIS A 23 -7.94 1.26 3.57
CA HIS A 23 -7.60 -0.17 3.62
C HIS A 23 -7.68 -0.82 2.24
N LEU A 24 -8.76 -0.56 1.49
CA LEU A 24 -8.90 -1.08 0.13
C LEU A 24 -7.83 -0.54 -0.84
N VAL A 25 -7.45 0.73 -0.69
CA VAL A 25 -6.34 1.32 -1.45
C VAL A 25 -5.03 0.59 -1.13
N LEU A 26 -4.75 0.31 0.14
CA LEU A 26 -3.57 -0.44 0.56
C LEU A 26 -3.54 -1.85 -0.05
N ILE A 27 -4.66 -2.56 0.00
CA ILE A 27 -4.80 -3.91 -0.58
C ILE A 27 -4.59 -3.88 -2.09
N ALA A 28 -5.16 -2.90 -2.80
CA ALA A 28 -4.99 -2.77 -4.24
C ALA A 28 -3.52 -2.57 -4.66
N TYR A 29 -2.74 -1.83 -3.86
CA TYR A 29 -1.30 -1.70 -4.07
C TYR A 29 -0.53 -2.96 -3.68
N ALA A 30 -0.91 -3.64 -2.60
CA ALA A 30 -0.31 -4.90 -2.18
C ALA A 30 -0.48 -6.01 -3.23
N ASP A 31 -1.62 -6.04 -3.92
CA ASP A 31 -1.88 -6.92 -5.07
C ASP A 31 -0.95 -6.64 -6.26
N HIS A 32 -0.32 -5.47 -6.35
CA HIS A 32 0.62 -5.14 -7.42
C HIS A 32 2.08 -5.15 -6.98
N ALA A 33 2.35 -5.48 -5.72
CA ALA A 33 3.68 -5.45 -5.15
C ALA A 33 4.45 -6.76 -5.39
N ASN A 34 5.76 -6.64 -5.29
CA ASN A 34 6.66 -7.78 -5.13
C ASN A 34 6.56 -8.37 -3.71
N ASP A 35 7.28 -9.47 -3.50
CA ASP A 35 7.18 -10.27 -2.29
C ASP A 35 7.81 -9.60 -1.07
N ASP A 36 8.71 -8.67 -1.32
CA ASP A 36 9.29 -7.74 -0.35
C ASP A 36 8.43 -6.48 -0.13
N GLY A 37 7.24 -6.39 -0.76
CA GLY A 37 6.37 -5.22 -0.69
C GLY A 37 6.80 -4.06 -1.58
N THR A 38 7.84 -4.23 -2.41
CA THR A 38 8.35 -3.17 -3.30
C THR A 38 7.64 -3.14 -4.64
N ALA A 39 7.97 -2.12 -5.45
CA ALA A 39 7.64 -2.08 -6.87
C ALA A 39 6.15 -2.31 -7.15
N ALA A 40 5.25 -1.56 -6.50
CA ALA A 40 3.85 -1.53 -6.86
C ALA A 40 3.57 -0.38 -7.86
N TRP A 41 3.12 -0.73 -9.07
CA TRP A 41 2.91 0.21 -10.19
C TRP A 41 1.47 0.24 -10.74
N PRO A 42 0.40 0.08 -9.94
CA PRO A 42 -0.95 0.21 -10.48
C PRO A 42 -1.24 1.67 -10.86
N SER A 43 -2.04 1.87 -11.89
CA SER A 43 -2.56 3.21 -12.20
C SER A 43 -3.55 3.67 -11.12
N VAL A 44 -3.67 4.98 -10.88
CA VAL A 44 -4.68 5.52 -9.95
C VAL A 44 -6.10 5.10 -10.36
N ALA A 45 -6.38 4.99 -11.66
CA ALA A 45 -7.67 4.52 -12.16
C ALA A 45 -7.95 3.05 -11.79
N THR A 46 -6.94 2.18 -11.90
CA THR A 46 -7.01 0.78 -11.46
C THR A 46 -7.33 0.70 -9.97
N VAL A 47 -6.58 1.45 -9.14
CA VAL A 47 -6.78 1.49 -7.69
C VAL A 47 -8.15 2.02 -7.33
N ALA A 48 -8.62 3.08 -8.00
CA ALA A 48 -9.94 3.66 -7.79
C ALA A 48 -11.05 2.65 -8.06
N SER A 49 -10.90 1.84 -9.12
CA SER A 49 -11.83 0.75 -9.46
C SER A 49 -11.89 -0.32 -8.37
N TYR A 50 -10.73 -0.76 -7.86
CA TYR A 50 -10.64 -1.79 -6.82
C TYR A 50 -11.16 -1.28 -5.47
N ALA A 51 -10.78 -0.07 -5.09
CA ALA A 51 -11.19 0.56 -3.83
C ALA A 51 -12.58 1.19 -3.87
N ARG A 52 -13.32 1.05 -4.98
CA ARG A 52 -14.69 1.57 -5.16
C ARG A 52 -14.81 3.06 -4.82
N CYS A 53 -13.84 3.85 -5.26
CA CYS A 53 -13.79 5.28 -4.98
C CYS A 53 -13.32 6.09 -6.18
N THR A 54 -13.23 7.41 -6.03
CA THR A 54 -12.75 8.29 -7.11
C THR A 54 -11.22 8.37 -7.11
N PRO A 55 -10.57 8.70 -8.25
CA PRO A 55 -9.13 8.98 -8.30
C PRO A 55 -8.69 10.04 -7.28
N ARG A 56 -9.53 11.06 -7.06
CA ARG A 56 -9.29 12.08 -6.03
C ARG A 56 -9.24 11.46 -4.63
N THR A 57 -10.17 10.57 -4.32
CA THR A 57 -10.19 9.84 -3.05
C THR A 57 -8.93 9.00 -2.89
N VAL A 58 -8.47 8.31 -3.95
CA VAL A 58 -7.21 7.55 -3.94
C VAL A 58 -6.04 8.44 -3.53
N HIS A 59 -5.88 9.62 -4.13
CA HIS A 59 -4.81 10.56 -3.75
C HIS A 59 -4.89 10.98 -2.28
N THR A 60 -6.09 11.28 -1.77
CA THR A 60 -6.27 11.61 -0.35
C THR A 60 -5.86 10.44 0.55
N LYS A 61 -6.25 9.20 0.20
CA LYS A 61 -5.89 8.02 0.99
C LYS A 61 -4.41 7.67 0.89
N LEU A 62 -3.78 7.87 -0.25
CA LEU A 62 -2.34 7.72 -0.41
C LEU A 62 -1.57 8.66 0.53
N ARG A 63 -1.98 9.93 0.63
CA ARG A 63 -1.36 10.86 1.59
C ARG A 63 -1.49 10.36 3.02
N LEU A 64 -2.68 9.93 3.41
CA LEU A 64 -2.93 9.34 4.72
C LEU A 64 -2.02 8.12 4.97
N LEU A 65 -1.96 7.16 4.04
CA LEU A 65 -1.15 5.95 4.20
C LEU A 65 0.36 6.25 4.27
N LEU A 66 0.83 7.27 3.54
CA LEU A 66 2.20 7.78 3.63
C LEU A 66 2.48 8.45 4.98
N GLU A 67 1.57 9.31 5.45
CA GLU A 67 1.67 9.98 6.75
C GLU A 67 1.67 8.99 7.92
N HIS A 68 0.91 7.89 7.79
CA HIS A 68 0.88 6.78 8.73
C HIS A 68 2.06 5.81 8.59
N GLY A 69 2.98 6.03 7.63
CA GLY A 69 4.15 5.19 7.43
C GLY A 69 3.85 3.78 6.92
N LEU A 70 2.65 3.53 6.39
CA LEU A 70 2.23 2.25 5.81
C LEU A 70 2.74 2.08 4.36
N MET A 71 3.04 3.19 3.71
CA MET A 71 3.65 3.25 2.39
C MET A 71 4.82 4.23 2.41
N ARG A 72 5.75 4.03 1.49
CA ARG A 72 6.81 4.98 1.14
C ARG A 72 6.68 5.37 -0.33
N PRO A 73 7.01 6.62 -0.70
CA PRO A 73 7.17 6.98 -2.11
C PRO A 73 8.30 6.14 -2.70
N GLY A 74 8.00 5.35 -3.72
CA GLY A 74 8.99 4.61 -4.48
C GLY A 74 9.75 5.51 -5.44
N LEU A 75 10.98 5.12 -5.78
CA LEU A 75 11.80 5.85 -6.73
C LEU A 75 11.26 5.64 -8.16
N ARG A 76 10.89 6.73 -8.84
CA ARG A 76 10.69 6.71 -10.30
C ARG A 76 11.92 7.29 -10.98
N VAL A 77 12.50 6.57 -11.95
CA VAL A 77 13.48 7.15 -12.87
C VAL A 77 12.78 8.30 -13.63
N ALA A 78 13.41 9.48 -13.62
CA ALA A 78 12.78 10.78 -13.77
C ALA A 78 11.90 10.96 -15.03
N GLY A 79 10.67 11.44 -14.81
CA GLY A 79 9.78 11.98 -15.83
C GLY A 79 8.67 12.80 -15.18
N VAL A 80 8.92 14.11 -15.02
CA VAL A 80 7.96 15.16 -14.62
C VAL A 80 7.33 15.00 -13.22
N LEU A 81 7.86 15.78 -12.26
CA LEU A 81 7.18 16.07 -10.99
C LEU A 81 6.45 17.41 -11.17
N ASP A 82 5.12 17.39 -11.32
CA ASP A 82 4.34 18.62 -11.19
C ASP A 82 4.36 19.11 -9.73
N ARG A 83 4.33 20.43 -9.54
CA ARG A 83 4.69 21.16 -8.32
C ARG A 83 3.71 21.03 -7.14
N GLY A 84 2.92 19.96 -7.07
CA GLY A 84 1.85 19.84 -6.08
C GLY A 84 1.38 18.43 -5.79
N GLY A 85 2.23 17.61 -5.17
CA GLY A 85 1.81 16.36 -4.54
C GLY A 85 1.75 15.17 -5.50
N ILE A 86 2.11 14.00 -4.94
CA ILE A 86 1.96 12.63 -5.49
C ILE A 86 1.41 12.56 -6.92
N GLY A 87 2.30 12.75 -7.92
CA GLY A 87 1.94 12.72 -9.32
C GLY A 87 1.25 11.40 -9.71
N LEU A 88 0.41 11.46 -10.75
CA LEU A 88 -0.56 10.47 -11.26
C LEU A 88 -0.06 9.05 -11.59
N GLY A 89 1.10 8.63 -11.09
CA GLY A 89 1.58 7.24 -11.16
C GLY A 89 2.61 6.92 -10.08
N ALA A 90 2.43 7.43 -8.86
CA ALA A 90 3.36 7.18 -7.76
C ALA A 90 3.61 5.68 -7.61
N VAL A 91 4.86 5.27 -7.89
CA VAL A 91 5.38 4.00 -7.40
C VAL A 91 5.37 4.15 -5.90
N VAL A 92 4.78 3.19 -5.20
CA VAL A 92 4.83 3.14 -3.74
C VAL A 92 5.44 1.83 -3.34
N GLU A 93 6.19 1.89 -2.26
CA GLU A 93 6.72 0.72 -1.58
C GLU A 93 5.90 0.55 -0.32
N LEU A 94 5.38 -0.65 -0.09
CA LEU A 94 4.72 -0.97 1.16
C LEU A 94 5.80 -1.04 2.23
N VAL A 95 5.58 -0.33 3.33
CA VAL A 95 6.37 -0.58 4.53
C VAL A 95 5.77 -1.83 5.14
N ALA A 96 6.23 -2.98 4.67
CA ALA A 96 6.07 -4.22 5.41
C ALA A 96 6.80 -4.01 6.75
N VAL A 97 6.05 -3.59 7.78
CA VAL A 97 6.51 -3.70 9.16
C VAL A 97 6.53 -5.20 9.43
N ASP A 98 7.70 -5.76 9.17
CA ASP A 98 8.12 -7.11 9.53
C ASP A 98 7.11 -8.23 9.19
N VAL A 99 7.23 -8.79 7.98
CA VAL A 99 6.63 -10.11 7.68
C VAL A 99 7.39 -11.23 8.42
N ALA A 100 8.48 -10.91 9.14
CA ALA A 100 9.31 -11.84 9.91
C ALA A 100 9.23 -11.63 11.44
N GLY A 101 8.04 -11.36 11.98
CA GLY A 101 7.78 -11.51 13.41
C GLY A 101 7.36 -12.95 13.69
N GLY A 102 8.28 -13.76 14.21
CA GLY A 102 8.22 -15.21 14.35
C GLY A 102 6.98 -15.77 15.03
N ASP A 103 6.48 -16.88 14.48
CA ASP A 103 5.75 -17.91 15.23
C ASP A 103 6.74 -18.78 16.03
N ASP A 104 7.68 -18.14 16.74
CA ASP A 104 8.50 -18.78 17.76
C ASP A 104 7.84 -18.50 19.12
N ASP A 105 6.77 -19.22 19.41
CA ASP A 105 6.44 -19.58 20.79
C ASP A 105 6.27 -21.10 20.88
N GLU A 106 7.20 -21.64 21.65
CA GLU A 106 7.55 -23.02 21.87
C GLU A 106 6.61 -23.69 22.90
N SER A 107 6.51 -25.02 22.81
CA SER A 107 6.36 -25.94 23.95
C SER A 107 5.03 -25.99 24.73
N GLY A 108 4.31 -27.11 24.54
CA GLY A 108 3.27 -27.56 25.46
C GLY A 108 2.56 -28.86 25.03
N GLY A 109 3.29 -29.99 25.01
CA GLY A 109 2.71 -31.32 24.78
C GLY A 109 3.76 -32.43 24.71
#